data_AF-A0A433JM67-F1
#
_entry.id   AF-A0A433JM67-F1
#
_cell.length_a   1.000
_cell.length_b   1.000
_cell.length_c   1.000
_cell.angle_alpha   90.00
_cell.angle_beta   90.00
_cell.angle_gamma   90.00
#
_symmetry.space_group_name_H-M   'P 1'
#
loop_
_entity.id
_entity.type
_entity.pdbx_description
1 polymer ?
#
loop_
_entity_poly.entity_id
_entity_poly.type
_entity_poly.pdbx_seq_one_letter_code
_entity_poly.pdbx_strand_id
1 'polypeptide(L)'
;MATPQHIAGQGFFQPVKSSEQTAVRKEYVNVGGNGDCGLRAVMACVLDNFLSNKRFKMNAFNEFLSQHFIYFPQHKPSLAGLVTGSERLQQVIKQVGMPELLPAMAYTLRQMMVKEIMANPEKYRGAFVRIPDGAYVDADTSPVKMRQPSTYVDETGIAAIAQVLDIPVKVNVVADGKELPMKLRYNETSVNPEAIIQLDSQHKHYMPMVMEKQRFASVLHSARVIKPVEQEAEDLPMPEIMARIEAEDKRLLEEYDSMVHRLQAMVAAKELTKQDLLQIYVKSMPSSDYLRGRIQHVGTEHGHAHFFDAITQAQATNAAKPIVLPESNEQQIVNELIHALARAYTINHISKNVFSAQLENTQPSARI
;
A
#
# COMPACT_ATOMS: atom_id res chain seq x y z
N MET A 1 28.29 81.79 4.72
CA MET A 1 29.63 81.41 4.21
C MET A 1 29.48 80.11 3.43
N ALA A 2 29.94 80.11 2.17
CA ALA A 2 30.07 78.93 1.31
C ALA A 2 31.04 77.91 1.93
N THR A 3 31.00 76.59 1.73
CA THR A 3 31.08 75.71 0.53
C THR A 3 31.09 74.25 1.08
N PRO A 4 31.15 73.13 0.30
CA PRO A 4 30.75 72.85 -1.08
C PRO A 4 29.92 71.54 -1.24
N GLN A 5 29.40 71.35 -2.45
CA GLN A 5 28.92 70.08 -3.00
C GLN A 5 30.06 69.06 -3.11
N HIS A 6 29.77 67.79 -2.84
CA HIS A 6 30.52 66.66 -3.37
C HIS A 6 29.60 65.80 -4.24
N ILE A 7 29.93 65.73 -5.52
CA ILE A 7 29.41 64.74 -6.47
C ILE A 7 30.37 63.54 -6.42
N ALA A 8 29.84 62.37 -6.10
CA ALA A 8 30.37 61.05 -6.44
C ALA A 8 29.17 60.12 -6.25
N GLY A 9 28.68 59.35 -7.20
CA GLY A 9 29.28 58.70 -8.36
C GLY A 9 28.34 57.51 -8.60
N GLN A 10 27.86 57.37 -9.84
CA GLN A 10 26.91 56.32 -10.21
C GLN A 10 27.49 54.93 -9.92
N GLY A 11 26.99 54.27 -8.88
CA GLY A 11 27.08 52.83 -8.71
C GLY A 11 25.95 52.17 -9.48
N PHE A 12 26.21 51.82 -10.74
CA PHE A 12 25.44 50.83 -11.49
C PHE A 12 25.46 49.52 -10.69
N PHE A 13 24.35 49.14 -10.07
CA PHE A 13 23.86 47.79 -9.73
C PHE A 13 22.80 47.94 -8.64
N GLN A 14 21.54 48.15 -9.02
CA GLN A 14 20.45 47.80 -8.12
C GLN A 14 20.40 46.27 -8.05
N PRO A 15 20.43 45.65 -6.85
CA PRO A 15 20.11 44.24 -6.76
C PRO A 15 18.65 44.10 -7.21
N VAL A 16 18.46 43.42 -8.34
CA VAL A 16 17.14 42.92 -8.73
C VAL A 16 16.64 42.16 -7.52
N LYS A 17 15.52 42.60 -6.93
CA LYS A 17 14.78 41.78 -5.97
C LYS A 17 14.51 40.48 -6.69
N SER A 18 15.30 39.45 -6.38
CA SER A 18 14.96 38.08 -6.72
C SER A 18 13.56 37.90 -6.15
N SER A 19 12.57 37.81 -7.02
CA SER A 19 11.31 37.22 -6.68
C SER A 19 11.67 35.88 -6.06
N GLU A 20 11.52 35.76 -4.75
CA GLU A 20 11.46 34.47 -4.10
C GLU A 20 10.33 33.73 -4.82
N GLN A 21 10.70 32.89 -5.78
CA GLN A 21 9.83 31.85 -6.27
C GLN A 21 9.52 31.01 -5.03
N THR A 22 8.37 31.27 -4.40
CA THR A 22 7.79 30.40 -3.39
C THR A 22 7.80 29.01 -3.98
N ALA A 23 8.75 28.18 -3.55
CA ALA A 23 8.82 26.79 -3.95
C ALA A 23 7.46 26.18 -3.57
N VAL A 24 6.69 25.76 -4.58
CA VAL A 24 5.34 25.22 -4.37
C VAL A 24 5.50 23.98 -3.49
N ARG A 25 5.11 24.11 -2.21
CA ARG A 25 5.26 23.06 -1.21
C ARG A 25 4.05 22.14 -1.27
N LYS A 26 4.27 20.84 -1.22
CA LYS A 26 3.19 19.87 -1.07
C LYS A 26 2.51 20.00 0.28
N GLU A 27 1.19 19.94 0.30
CA GLU A 27 0.36 20.05 1.50
C GLU A 27 -0.66 18.92 1.59
N TYR A 28 -1.03 18.55 2.82
CA TYR A 28 -2.15 17.64 3.07
C TYR A 28 -3.48 18.39 2.97
N VAL A 29 -4.44 17.79 2.27
CA VAL A 29 -5.72 18.43 1.98
C VAL A 29 -6.86 17.47 2.30
N ASN A 30 -7.89 17.95 2.98
CA ASN A 30 -9.10 17.17 3.18
C ASN A 30 -9.94 17.17 1.89
N VAL A 31 -10.12 16.00 1.30
CA VAL A 31 -10.95 15.78 0.08
C VAL A 31 -12.34 15.23 0.40
N GLY A 32 -12.71 15.21 1.69
CA GLY A 32 -13.93 14.64 2.21
C GLY A 32 -14.01 13.13 1.98
N GLY A 33 -15.23 12.63 2.04
CA GLY A 33 -15.54 11.22 1.82
C GLY A 33 -16.31 10.63 3.00
N ASN A 34 -17.25 9.74 2.68
CA ASN A 34 -18.03 9.00 3.66
C ASN A 34 -17.89 7.52 3.29
N GLY A 35 -16.83 6.88 3.78
CA GLY A 35 -16.41 5.53 3.40
C GLY A 35 -15.40 5.46 2.24
N ASP A 36 -15.23 6.53 1.45
CA ASP A 36 -14.38 6.54 0.24
C ASP A 36 -13.17 7.51 0.29
N CYS A 37 -12.83 8.06 1.46
CA CYS A 37 -11.75 9.05 1.61
C CYS A 37 -10.38 8.51 1.16
N GLY A 38 -10.08 7.23 1.40
CA GLY A 38 -8.85 6.57 0.93
C GLY A 38 -8.74 6.53 -0.60
N LEU A 39 -9.84 6.18 -1.27
CA LEU A 39 -9.94 6.16 -2.74
C LEU A 39 -9.76 7.56 -3.34
N ARG A 40 -10.42 8.55 -2.75
CA ARG A 40 -10.28 9.96 -3.16
C ARG A 40 -8.87 10.46 -2.94
N ALA A 41 -8.23 10.11 -1.83
CA ALA A 41 -6.87 10.51 -1.52
C ALA A 41 -5.88 9.97 -2.56
N VAL A 42 -5.92 8.67 -2.84
CA VAL A 42 -5.02 8.08 -3.85
C VAL A 42 -5.27 8.70 -5.22
N MET A 43 -6.53 8.83 -5.64
CA MET A 43 -6.85 9.41 -6.94
C MET A 43 -6.45 10.89 -7.04
N ALA A 44 -6.60 11.68 -5.98
CA ALA A 44 -6.14 13.06 -5.94
C ALA A 44 -4.62 13.15 -6.13
N CYS A 45 -3.83 12.27 -5.51
CA CYS A 45 -2.39 12.19 -5.73
C CYS A 45 -2.04 11.82 -7.18
N VAL A 46 -2.79 10.90 -7.80
CA VAL A 46 -2.57 10.53 -9.21
C VAL A 46 -2.84 11.71 -10.13
N LEU A 47 -3.96 12.41 -9.94
CA LEU A 47 -4.31 13.61 -10.71
C LEU A 47 -3.31 14.74 -10.50
N ASP A 48 -2.86 14.97 -9.26
CA ASP A 48 -1.83 15.98 -8.92
C ASP A 48 -0.50 15.67 -9.61
N ASN A 49 -0.06 14.41 -9.55
CA ASN A 49 1.15 13.95 -10.23
C ASN A 49 1.03 14.09 -11.76
N PHE A 50 -0.14 13.78 -12.34
CA PHE A 50 -0.40 13.95 -13.77
C PHE A 50 -0.38 15.42 -14.19
N LEU A 51 -1.07 16.29 -13.46
CA LEU A 51 -1.11 17.73 -13.70
C LEU A 51 0.25 18.40 -13.50
N SER A 52 1.09 17.82 -12.65
CA SER A 52 2.50 18.22 -12.47
C SER A 52 3.43 17.66 -13.56
N ASN A 53 2.90 17.11 -14.65
CA ASN A 53 3.64 16.54 -15.79
C ASN A 53 4.61 15.42 -15.41
N LYS A 54 4.34 14.67 -14.33
CA LYS A 54 5.10 13.46 -14.04
C LYS A 54 4.78 12.38 -15.07
N ARG A 55 5.80 11.62 -15.48
CA ARG A 55 5.64 10.55 -16.46
C ARG A 55 4.97 9.34 -15.81
N PHE A 56 3.95 8.82 -16.48
CA PHE A 56 3.24 7.60 -16.10
C PHE A 56 3.38 6.54 -17.20
N LYS A 57 3.54 5.29 -16.79
CA LYS A 57 3.22 4.13 -17.62
C LYS A 57 1.70 3.96 -17.62
N MET A 58 1.08 4.23 -18.77
CA MET A 58 -0.37 4.37 -18.86
C MET A 58 -1.15 3.06 -19.01
N ASN A 59 -0.53 1.88 -18.91
CA ASN A 59 -1.23 0.60 -19.16
C ASN A 59 -2.39 0.39 -18.19
N ALA A 60 -2.10 0.33 -16.88
CA ALA A 60 -3.12 0.22 -15.84
C ALA A 60 -4.07 1.43 -15.81
N PHE A 61 -3.56 2.62 -16.12
CA PHE A 61 -4.37 3.83 -16.13
C PHE A 61 -5.35 3.90 -17.34
N ASN A 62 -4.99 3.30 -18.48
CA ASN A 62 -5.88 3.17 -19.64
C ASN A 62 -7.04 2.23 -19.35
N GLU A 63 -6.77 1.12 -18.66
CA GLU A 63 -7.79 0.20 -18.13
C GLU A 63 -8.75 0.97 -17.22
N PHE A 64 -8.20 1.71 -16.26
CA PHE A 64 -8.97 2.55 -15.33
C PHE A 64 -9.86 3.57 -16.07
N LEU A 65 -9.32 4.33 -17.02
CA LEU A 65 -10.12 5.30 -17.79
C LEU A 65 -11.22 4.63 -18.60
N SER A 66 -10.94 3.46 -19.18
CA SER A 66 -11.93 2.72 -19.95
C SER A 66 -13.09 2.28 -19.07
N GLN A 67 -12.79 1.75 -17.88
CA GLN A 67 -13.81 1.43 -16.86
C GLN A 67 -14.55 2.68 -16.37
N HIS A 68 -13.84 3.79 -16.18
CA HIS A 68 -14.46 5.06 -15.75
C HIS A 68 -15.53 5.52 -16.73
N PHE A 69 -15.27 5.43 -18.04
CA PHE A 69 -16.23 5.81 -19.06
C PHE A 69 -17.40 4.83 -19.23
N ILE A 70 -17.29 3.60 -18.73
CA ILE A 70 -18.44 2.68 -18.64
C ILE A 70 -19.39 3.14 -17.54
N TYR A 71 -18.86 3.47 -16.36
CA TYR A 71 -19.69 3.95 -15.24
C TYR A 71 -20.18 5.39 -15.43
N PHE A 72 -19.40 6.25 -16.09
CA PHE A 72 -19.70 7.66 -16.29
C PHE A 72 -19.53 8.05 -17.77
N PRO A 73 -20.41 7.57 -18.67
CA PRO A 73 -20.31 7.82 -20.10
C PRO A 73 -20.36 9.32 -20.46
N GLN A 74 -21.02 10.14 -19.65
CA GLN A 74 -21.06 11.59 -19.80
C GLN A 74 -19.69 12.28 -19.57
N HIS A 75 -18.73 11.60 -18.92
CA HIS A 75 -17.35 12.09 -18.79
C HIS A 75 -16.50 11.72 -20.00
N LYS A 76 -16.99 10.86 -20.91
CA LYS A 76 -16.21 10.42 -22.07
C LYS A 76 -15.85 11.63 -22.94
N PRO A 77 -14.57 11.81 -23.30
CA PRO A 77 -14.16 12.92 -24.16
C PRO A 77 -14.97 13.00 -25.46
N SER A 78 -15.47 14.19 -25.76
CA SER A 78 -16.26 14.45 -26.98
C SER A 78 -15.41 14.56 -28.25
N LEU A 79 -14.11 14.82 -28.14
CA LEU A 79 -13.20 14.85 -29.29
C LEU A 79 -12.94 13.43 -29.79
N ALA A 80 -13.32 13.18 -31.05
CA ALA A 80 -12.92 11.98 -31.77
C ALA A 80 -11.39 12.01 -32.04
N GLY A 81 -10.74 10.85 -31.96
CA GLY A 81 -9.32 10.71 -32.33
C GLY A 81 -8.30 10.95 -31.23
N LEU A 82 -8.69 11.06 -29.96
CA LEU A 82 -7.71 11.02 -28.85
C LEU A 82 -7.08 9.62 -28.79
N VAL A 83 -5.78 9.54 -29.04
CA VAL A 83 -5.06 8.27 -29.22
C VAL A 83 -4.54 7.76 -27.89
N THR A 84 -4.16 8.65 -26.97
CA THR A 84 -3.46 8.28 -25.73
C THR A 84 -4.33 8.43 -24.48
N GLY A 85 -4.00 7.68 -23.43
CA GLY A 85 -4.60 7.84 -22.10
C GLY A 85 -4.43 9.24 -21.53
N SER A 86 -3.27 9.85 -21.76
CA SER A 86 -2.95 11.20 -21.26
C SER A 86 -3.83 12.26 -21.90
N GLU A 87 -4.03 12.21 -23.22
CA GLU A 87 -4.92 13.13 -23.94
C GLU A 87 -6.36 12.98 -23.45
N ARG A 88 -6.83 11.73 -23.28
CA ARG A 88 -8.15 11.44 -22.73
C ARG A 88 -8.30 12.03 -21.33
N LEU A 89 -7.38 11.75 -20.41
CA LEU A 89 -7.44 12.29 -19.04
C LEU A 89 -7.41 13.82 -19.02
N GLN A 90 -6.52 14.44 -19.80
CA GLN A 90 -6.41 15.89 -19.87
C GLN A 90 -7.72 16.52 -20.36
N GLN A 91 -8.39 15.88 -21.33
CA GLN A 91 -9.67 16.36 -21.81
C GLN A 91 -10.77 16.22 -20.75
N VAL A 92 -10.83 15.09 -20.04
CA VAL A 92 -11.80 14.89 -18.95
C VAL A 92 -11.62 15.94 -17.86
N ILE A 93 -10.38 16.20 -17.41
CA ILE A 93 -10.11 17.21 -16.37
C ILE A 93 -10.55 18.62 -16.80
N LYS A 94 -10.50 18.93 -18.10
CA LYS A 94 -10.98 20.21 -18.64
C LYS A 94 -12.50 20.29 -18.71
N GLN A 95 -13.16 19.17 -18.98
CA GLN A 95 -14.61 19.09 -19.20
C GLN A 95 -15.39 18.94 -17.90
N VAL A 96 -14.83 18.20 -16.94
CA VAL A 96 -15.47 17.83 -15.68
C VAL A 96 -14.72 18.49 -14.54
N GLY A 97 -15.42 19.31 -13.76
CA GLY A 97 -14.83 19.98 -12.59
C GLY A 97 -14.35 18.98 -11.54
N MET A 98 -13.25 19.28 -10.85
CA MET A 98 -12.68 18.43 -9.80
C MET A 98 -13.69 17.96 -8.72
N PRO A 99 -14.65 18.80 -8.26
CA PRO A 99 -15.65 18.37 -7.27
C PRO A 99 -16.57 17.24 -7.74
N GLU A 100 -16.74 17.06 -9.05
CA GLU A 100 -17.52 16.01 -9.67
C GLU A 100 -16.62 14.84 -10.10
N LEU A 101 -15.46 15.17 -10.69
CA LEU A 101 -14.54 14.20 -11.25
C LEU A 101 -13.91 13.30 -10.19
N LEU A 102 -13.43 13.88 -9.07
CA LEU A 102 -12.70 13.11 -8.06
C LEU A 102 -13.57 12.04 -7.39
N PRO A 103 -14.80 12.35 -6.90
CA PRO A 103 -15.69 11.32 -6.38
C PRO A 103 -16.07 10.25 -7.41
N ALA A 104 -16.31 10.64 -8.67
CA ALA A 104 -16.65 9.69 -9.73
C ALA A 104 -15.48 8.74 -10.05
N MET A 105 -14.25 9.26 -10.12
CA MET A 105 -13.05 8.44 -10.28
C MET A 105 -12.80 7.54 -9.07
N ALA A 106 -13.06 8.02 -7.84
CA ALA A 106 -13.00 7.21 -6.63
C ALA A 106 -14.03 6.07 -6.65
N TYR A 107 -15.23 6.30 -7.18
CA TYR A 107 -16.22 5.25 -7.39
C TYR A 107 -15.71 4.17 -8.36
N THR A 108 -15.19 4.57 -9.53
CA THR A 108 -14.59 3.61 -10.48
C THR A 108 -13.47 2.82 -9.81
N LEU A 109 -12.63 3.49 -9.04
CA LEU A 109 -11.52 2.86 -8.33
C LEU A 109 -12.01 1.84 -7.31
N ARG A 110 -13.12 2.11 -6.60
CA ARG A 110 -13.77 1.14 -5.70
C ARG A 110 -14.19 -0.11 -6.46
N GLN A 111 -14.83 0.05 -7.62
CA GLN A 111 -15.29 -1.11 -8.39
C GLN A 111 -14.14 -1.98 -8.86
N MET A 112 -13.02 -1.37 -9.26
CA MET A 112 -11.80 -2.09 -9.67
C MET A 112 -11.06 -2.70 -8.48
N MET A 113 -11.01 -2.01 -7.34
CA MET A 113 -10.46 -2.51 -6.07
C MET A 113 -11.17 -3.79 -5.64
N VAL A 114 -12.51 -3.80 -5.65
CA VAL A 114 -13.28 -5.01 -5.31
C VAL A 114 -12.98 -6.14 -6.30
N LYS A 115 -12.91 -5.85 -7.61
CA LYS A 115 -12.53 -6.87 -8.60
C LYS A 115 -11.14 -7.47 -8.34
N GLU A 116 -10.15 -6.66 -7.98
CA GLU A 116 -8.81 -7.13 -7.62
C GLU A 116 -8.81 -8.01 -6.36
N ILE A 117 -9.53 -7.56 -5.31
CA ILE A 117 -9.67 -8.33 -4.06
C ILE A 117 -10.30 -9.69 -4.33
N MET A 118 -11.28 -9.77 -5.23
CA MET A 118 -11.97 -11.01 -5.57
C MET A 118 -11.20 -11.91 -6.53
N ALA A 119 -10.36 -11.33 -7.38
CA ALA A 119 -9.45 -12.12 -8.20
C ALA A 119 -8.41 -12.83 -7.33
N ASN A 120 -7.96 -12.19 -6.25
CA ASN A 120 -6.87 -12.64 -5.37
C ASN A 120 -7.22 -12.60 -3.87
N PRO A 121 -8.32 -13.20 -3.39
CA PRO A 121 -8.79 -13.08 -2.01
C PRO A 121 -7.77 -13.54 -0.97
N GLU A 122 -6.94 -14.53 -1.30
CA GLU A 122 -5.85 -15.01 -0.46
C GLU A 122 -4.75 -13.96 -0.18
N LYS A 123 -4.52 -13.02 -1.10
CA LYS A 123 -3.61 -11.88 -0.91
C LYS A 123 -4.24 -10.79 -0.03
N TYR A 124 -5.57 -10.69 -0.08
CA TYR A 124 -6.37 -9.63 0.52
C TYR A 124 -7.27 -10.17 1.65
N ARG A 125 -6.80 -11.18 2.39
CA ARG A 125 -7.59 -11.85 3.44
C ARG A 125 -8.16 -10.90 4.50
N GLY A 126 -7.48 -9.78 4.77
CA GLY A 126 -7.93 -8.74 5.71
C GLY A 126 -9.29 -8.12 5.35
N ALA A 127 -9.72 -8.18 4.09
CA ALA A 127 -11.04 -7.72 3.68
C ALA A 127 -12.19 -8.63 4.17
N PHE A 128 -11.89 -9.88 4.53
CA PHE A 128 -12.90 -10.91 4.84
C PHE A 128 -12.73 -11.52 6.23
N VAL A 129 -11.50 -11.61 6.72
CA VAL A 129 -11.17 -12.29 7.98
C VAL A 129 -10.82 -11.28 9.06
N ARG A 130 -11.47 -11.41 10.23
CA ARG A 130 -11.19 -10.58 11.39
C ARG A 130 -9.78 -10.87 11.93
N ILE A 131 -8.92 -9.86 11.96
CA ILE A 131 -7.61 -9.94 12.58
C ILE A 131 -7.77 -9.61 14.08
N PRO A 132 -7.23 -10.43 15.01
CA PRO A 132 -7.51 -10.34 16.46
C PRO A 132 -7.31 -8.95 17.10
N ASP A 133 -6.36 -8.15 16.60
CA ASP A 133 -6.00 -6.84 17.18
C ASP A 133 -6.33 -5.63 16.27
N GLY A 134 -7.09 -5.82 15.19
CA GLY A 134 -7.38 -4.79 14.18
C GLY A 134 -8.87 -4.43 14.07
N ALA A 135 -9.16 -3.14 13.97
CA ALA A 135 -10.50 -2.56 13.97
C ALA A 135 -11.43 -3.18 12.91
N TYR A 136 -12.58 -3.68 13.37
CA TYR A 136 -13.81 -3.98 12.63
C TYR A 136 -13.66 -4.29 11.14
N VAL A 137 -13.28 -5.52 10.81
CA VAL A 137 -13.94 -6.17 9.68
C VAL A 137 -15.33 -6.51 10.20
N ASP A 138 -16.34 -5.78 9.71
CA ASP A 138 -17.73 -6.16 9.97
C ASP A 138 -17.85 -7.63 9.56
N ALA A 139 -18.31 -8.51 10.45
CA ALA A 139 -18.31 -9.96 10.24
C ALA A 139 -19.09 -10.37 8.96
N ASP A 140 -19.82 -9.41 8.38
CA ASP A 140 -20.62 -9.50 7.17
C ASP A 140 -20.05 -8.69 5.97
N THR A 141 -18.73 -8.51 5.87
CA THR A 141 -18.13 -7.80 4.73
C THR A 141 -18.14 -8.67 3.48
N SER A 142 -19.15 -8.48 2.63
CA SER A 142 -19.28 -9.13 1.31
C SER A 142 -18.78 -8.21 0.18
N PRO A 143 -18.43 -8.76 -1.00
CA PRO A 143 -18.10 -7.96 -2.18
C PRO A 143 -19.16 -6.90 -2.52
N VAL A 144 -20.43 -7.29 -2.48
CA VAL A 144 -21.58 -6.40 -2.71
C VAL A 144 -21.57 -5.21 -1.75
N LYS A 145 -21.24 -5.45 -0.47
CA LYS A 145 -21.11 -4.39 0.53
C LYS A 145 -19.90 -3.51 0.24
N MET A 146 -18.75 -4.07 -0.12
CA MET A 146 -17.54 -3.29 -0.45
C MET A 146 -17.74 -2.35 -1.65
N ARG A 147 -18.61 -2.71 -2.60
CA ARG A 147 -18.98 -1.85 -3.75
C ARG A 147 -19.79 -0.62 -3.36
N GLN A 148 -20.43 -0.62 -2.17
CA GLN A 148 -21.22 0.52 -1.71
C GLN A 148 -20.33 1.72 -1.35
N PRO A 149 -20.71 2.95 -1.74
CA PRO A 149 -19.90 4.15 -1.46
C PRO A 149 -19.61 4.38 0.02
N SER A 150 -20.54 4.00 0.91
CA SER A 150 -20.47 4.17 2.36
C SER A 150 -19.55 3.17 3.07
N THR A 151 -19.07 2.14 2.38
CA THR A 151 -18.24 1.11 3.01
C THR A 151 -16.81 1.60 3.11
N TYR A 152 -16.27 1.62 4.33
CA TYR A 152 -14.91 2.05 4.59
C TYR A 152 -13.88 1.22 3.82
N VAL A 153 -12.81 1.91 3.42
CA VAL A 153 -11.64 1.31 2.77
C VAL A 153 -10.53 1.24 3.81
N ASP A 154 -10.14 0.02 4.15
CA ASP A 154 -9.06 -0.32 5.06
C ASP A 154 -7.71 -0.43 4.32
N GLU A 155 -6.67 -0.84 5.03
CA GLU A 155 -5.33 -1.11 4.49
C GLU A 155 -5.37 -2.09 3.31
N THR A 156 -6.24 -3.10 3.38
CA THR A 156 -6.49 -4.07 2.30
C THR A 156 -6.93 -3.39 1.01
N GLY A 157 -7.88 -2.48 1.10
CA GLY A 157 -8.33 -1.72 -0.04
C GLY A 157 -7.25 -0.80 -0.62
N ILE A 158 -6.44 -0.14 0.21
CA ILE A 158 -5.32 0.69 -0.25
C ILE A 158 -4.28 -0.15 -1.01
N ALA A 159 -3.95 -1.35 -0.50
CA ALA A 159 -3.04 -2.27 -1.17
C ALA A 159 -3.57 -2.75 -2.53
N ALA A 160 -4.87 -3.06 -2.61
CA ALA A 160 -5.52 -3.44 -3.87
C ALA A 160 -5.51 -2.29 -4.89
N ILE A 161 -5.80 -1.06 -4.45
CA ILE A 161 -5.75 0.13 -5.31
C ILE A 161 -4.34 0.37 -5.86
N ALA A 162 -3.31 0.24 -5.03
CA ALA A 162 -1.91 0.40 -5.44
C ALA A 162 -1.54 -0.59 -6.56
N GLN A 163 -2.06 -1.81 -6.49
CA GLN A 163 -1.92 -2.84 -7.53
C GLN A 163 -2.71 -2.47 -8.80
N VAL A 164 -4.00 -2.13 -8.65
CA VAL A 164 -4.92 -1.80 -9.75
C VAL A 164 -4.40 -0.65 -10.61
N LEU A 165 -3.86 0.40 -9.99
CA LEU A 165 -3.33 1.56 -10.70
C LEU A 165 -1.86 1.40 -11.10
N ASP A 166 -1.22 0.31 -10.67
CA ASP A 166 0.22 0.10 -10.78
C ASP A 166 1.02 1.32 -10.28
N ILE A 167 0.73 1.81 -9.08
CA ILE A 167 1.45 2.94 -8.47
C ILE A 167 1.96 2.61 -7.07
N PRO A 168 3.13 3.14 -6.65
CA PRO A 168 3.53 3.06 -5.26
C PRO A 168 2.66 3.97 -4.40
N VAL A 169 2.16 3.46 -3.27
CA VAL A 169 1.38 4.23 -2.30
C VAL A 169 2.09 4.22 -0.95
N LYS A 170 2.35 5.40 -0.39
CA LYS A 170 2.88 5.58 0.96
C LYS A 170 1.81 6.17 1.86
N VAL A 171 1.56 5.53 3.00
CA VAL A 171 0.64 6.03 4.04
C VAL A 171 1.44 6.44 5.26
N ASN A 172 1.45 7.75 5.55
CA ASN A 172 1.98 8.27 6.81
C ASN A 172 0.86 8.22 7.85
N VAL A 173 1.08 7.58 8.99
CA VAL A 173 0.04 7.45 10.03
C VAL A 173 0.29 8.44 11.14
N VAL A 174 -0.77 9.14 11.53
CA VAL A 174 -0.70 10.21 12.53
C VAL A 174 -1.69 9.93 13.65
N ALA A 175 -1.24 10.11 14.89
CA ALA A 175 -2.05 10.09 16.11
C ALA A 175 -1.77 11.36 16.91
N ASP A 176 -2.82 12.04 17.39
CA ASP A 176 -2.68 13.31 18.15
C ASP A 176 -1.80 14.36 17.43
N GLY A 177 -1.90 14.42 16.11
CA GLY A 177 -1.11 15.34 15.28
C GLY A 177 0.38 14.98 15.15
N LYS A 178 0.82 13.84 15.71
CA LYS A 178 2.21 13.34 15.59
C LYS A 178 2.28 12.13 14.65
N GLU A 179 3.24 12.16 13.74
CA GLU A 179 3.55 11.02 12.89
C GLU A 179 4.06 9.86 13.73
N LEU A 180 3.39 8.72 13.62
CA LEU A 180 3.83 7.47 14.20
C LEU A 180 4.96 6.90 13.33
N PRO A 181 5.96 6.22 13.92
CA PRO A 181 7.03 5.58 13.20
C PRO A 181 6.57 4.29 12.48
N MET A 182 5.40 4.32 11.83
CA MET A 182 4.84 3.22 11.05
C MET A 182 5.08 3.47 9.57
N LYS A 183 5.55 2.44 8.87
CA LYS A 183 5.89 2.51 7.45
C LYS A 183 4.91 1.65 6.66
N LEU A 184 3.76 2.23 6.32
CA LEU A 184 2.80 1.59 5.42
C LEU A 184 3.11 1.98 3.98
N ARG A 185 3.54 1.01 3.18
CA ARG A 185 3.93 1.19 1.79
C ARG A 185 3.44 0.02 0.93
N TYR A 186 2.86 0.34 -0.21
CA TYR A 186 2.24 -0.63 -1.11
C TYR A 186 2.74 -0.45 -2.54
N ASN A 187 2.93 -1.55 -3.26
CA ASN A 187 3.43 -1.60 -4.65
C ASN A 187 4.69 -0.75 -4.92
N GLU A 188 5.68 -0.80 -4.00
CA GLU A 188 6.93 -0.03 -4.11
C GLU A 188 7.78 -0.34 -5.35
N THR A 189 7.58 -1.52 -5.94
CA THR A 189 8.30 -1.95 -7.14
C THR A 189 7.82 -1.24 -8.41
N SER A 190 6.67 -0.56 -8.35
CA SER A 190 6.19 0.21 -9.47
C SER A 190 7.13 1.39 -9.77
N VAL A 191 7.30 1.63 -11.07
CA VAL A 191 8.09 2.76 -11.59
C VAL A 191 7.26 4.04 -11.77
N ASN A 192 5.95 3.96 -11.50
CA ASN A 192 5.08 5.11 -11.59
C ASN A 192 5.28 6.08 -10.41
N PRO A 193 4.84 7.34 -10.53
CA PRO A 193 4.94 8.32 -9.46
C PRO A 193 4.22 7.88 -8.17
N GLU A 194 4.92 8.00 -7.03
CA GLU A 194 4.37 7.69 -5.70
C GLU A 194 3.17 8.59 -5.35
N ALA A 195 2.13 7.97 -4.80
CA ALA A 195 1.03 8.64 -4.11
C ALA A 195 1.31 8.65 -2.61
N ILE A 196 1.35 9.84 -2.00
CA ILE A 196 1.60 10.00 -0.57
C ILE A 196 0.31 10.45 0.09
N ILE A 197 -0.21 9.66 1.01
CA ILE A 197 -1.42 9.96 1.79
C ILE A 197 -1.11 9.92 3.28
N GLN A 198 -1.91 10.61 4.07
CA GLN A 198 -1.87 10.61 5.53
C GLN A 198 -3.13 9.96 6.06
N LEU A 199 -2.99 9.01 6.99
CA LEU A 199 -4.08 8.47 7.78
C LEU A 199 -4.09 9.15 9.15
N ASP A 200 -5.16 9.88 9.43
CA ASP A 200 -5.50 10.24 10.80
C ASP A 200 -6.07 9.01 11.50
N SER A 201 -5.29 8.42 12.42
CA SER A 201 -5.64 7.18 13.10
C SER A 201 -6.83 7.31 14.06
N GLN A 202 -7.15 8.53 14.52
CA GLN A 202 -8.26 8.80 15.43
C GLN A 202 -9.57 8.94 14.68
N HIS A 203 -9.55 9.74 13.62
CA HIS A 203 -10.74 10.00 12.79
C HIS A 203 -10.91 9.00 11.65
N LYS A 204 -9.95 8.08 11.47
CA LYS A 204 -9.90 7.08 10.39
C LYS A 204 -10.12 7.72 9.02
N HIS A 205 -9.42 8.83 8.79
CA HIS A 205 -9.60 9.65 7.60
C HIS A 205 -8.30 9.79 6.81
N TYR A 206 -8.38 9.56 5.50
CA TYR A 206 -7.24 9.70 4.60
C TYR A 206 -7.20 11.08 3.94
N MET A 207 -6.01 11.68 3.91
CA MET A 207 -5.75 12.97 3.28
C MET A 207 -4.60 12.86 2.27
N PRO A 208 -4.79 13.26 1.00
CA PRO A 208 -3.70 13.28 0.03
C PRO A 208 -2.72 14.41 0.26
N MET A 209 -1.45 14.16 -0.06
CA MET A 209 -0.42 15.18 -0.18
C MET A 209 -0.31 15.65 -1.64
N VAL A 210 -0.74 16.89 -1.91
CA VAL A 210 -0.86 17.48 -3.26
C VAL A 210 -0.12 18.82 -3.37
N MET A 211 0.20 19.25 -4.59
CA MET A 211 0.84 20.54 -4.86
C MET A 211 -0.17 21.70 -4.82
N GLU A 212 -1.35 21.54 -5.43
CA GLU A 212 -2.33 22.61 -5.59
C GLU A 212 -3.57 22.39 -4.70
N LYS A 213 -3.48 22.84 -3.45
CA LYS A 213 -4.52 22.59 -2.43
C LYS A 213 -5.91 23.08 -2.83
N GLN A 214 -6.03 24.27 -3.41
CA GLN A 214 -7.32 24.88 -3.73
C GLN A 214 -8.11 24.01 -4.73
N ARG A 215 -7.42 23.37 -5.68
CA ARG A 215 -8.04 22.48 -6.67
C ARG A 215 -8.77 21.32 -6.00
N PHE A 216 -8.14 20.68 -5.02
CA PHE A 216 -8.67 19.48 -4.38
C PHE A 216 -9.59 19.78 -3.19
N ALA A 217 -9.39 20.91 -2.50
CA ALA A 217 -10.29 21.36 -1.43
C ALA A 217 -11.70 21.73 -1.95
N SER A 218 -11.82 22.08 -3.24
CA SER A 218 -13.11 22.38 -3.89
C SER A 218 -14.11 21.22 -3.83
N VAL A 219 -13.63 19.98 -3.65
CA VAL A 219 -14.44 18.76 -3.61
C VAL A 219 -15.44 18.76 -2.44
N LEU A 220 -15.11 19.44 -1.34
CA LEU A 220 -16.01 19.57 -0.18
C LEU A 220 -17.27 20.39 -0.48
N HIS A 221 -17.28 21.17 -1.55
CA HIS A 221 -18.35 22.11 -1.89
C HIS A 221 -19.23 21.63 -3.05
N SER A 222 -19.10 20.37 -3.47
CA SER A 222 -19.90 19.83 -4.58
C SER A 222 -21.37 19.66 -4.19
N ALA A 223 -22.27 20.35 -4.88
CA ALA A 223 -23.72 20.16 -4.74
C ALA A 223 -24.28 19.05 -5.65
N ARG A 224 -23.49 18.59 -6.63
CA ARG A 224 -23.96 17.68 -7.69
C ARG A 224 -23.44 16.26 -7.46
N VAL A 225 -24.35 15.36 -7.10
CA VAL A 225 -24.07 13.92 -7.04
C VAL A 225 -24.40 13.31 -8.39
N ILE A 226 -23.37 12.97 -9.16
CA ILE A 226 -23.54 12.17 -10.37
C ILE A 226 -23.65 10.70 -9.98
N LYS A 227 -24.70 10.05 -10.48
CA LYS A 227 -24.89 8.61 -10.30
C LYS A 227 -24.17 7.85 -11.41
N PRO A 228 -23.43 6.78 -11.06
CA PRO A 228 -22.86 5.87 -12.05
C PRO A 228 -23.98 5.10 -12.77
N VAL A 229 -23.70 4.64 -13.97
CA VAL A 229 -24.50 3.62 -14.65
C VAL A 229 -24.34 2.31 -13.86
N GLU A 230 -25.45 1.67 -13.51
CA GLU A 230 -25.42 0.36 -12.86
C GLU A 230 -24.79 -0.67 -13.78
N GLN A 231 -23.94 -1.51 -13.21
CA GLN A 231 -23.30 -2.62 -13.89
C GLN A 231 -23.58 -3.86 -13.06
N GLU A 232 -23.93 -4.97 -13.70
CA GLU A 232 -23.95 -6.26 -13.04
C GLU A 232 -22.52 -6.63 -12.64
N ALA A 233 -22.35 -6.98 -11.37
CA ALA A 233 -21.08 -7.45 -10.85
C ALA A 233 -21.12 -8.97 -10.79
N GLU A 234 -20.19 -9.63 -11.49
CA GLU A 234 -19.94 -11.06 -11.38
C GLU A 234 -19.13 -11.34 -10.11
N ASP A 235 -19.80 -11.24 -8.96
CA ASP A 235 -19.16 -11.41 -7.67
C ASP A 235 -19.10 -12.91 -7.28
N LEU A 236 -17.89 -13.42 -6.99
CA LEU A 236 -17.66 -14.72 -6.36
C LEU A 236 -18.49 -14.86 -5.05
N PRO A 237 -19.15 -16.01 -4.84
CA PRO A 237 -19.83 -16.32 -3.60
C PRO A 237 -18.86 -16.32 -2.40
N MET A 238 -19.34 -15.85 -1.24
CA MET A 238 -18.55 -15.86 0.01
C MET A 238 -17.93 -17.22 0.36
N PRO A 239 -18.64 -18.37 0.23
CA PRO A 239 -18.04 -19.67 0.53
C PRO A 239 -16.82 -20.00 -0.33
N GLU A 240 -16.80 -19.56 -1.59
CA GLU A 240 -15.67 -19.78 -2.49
C GLU A 240 -14.46 -18.90 -2.11
N ILE A 241 -14.72 -17.64 -1.78
CA ILE A 241 -13.71 -16.71 -1.27
C ILE A 241 -13.04 -17.28 -0.02
N MET A 242 -13.84 -17.73 0.95
CA MET A 242 -13.33 -18.29 2.20
C MET A 242 -12.54 -19.58 1.97
N ALA A 243 -13.01 -20.46 1.09
CA ALA A 243 -12.29 -21.69 0.76
C ALA A 243 -10.90 -21.44 0.15
N ARG A 244 -10.77 -20.40 -0.71
CA ARG A 244 -9.46 -19.99 -1.25
C ARG A 244 -8.52 -19.46 -0.17
N ILE A 245 -9.03 -18.62 0.74
CA ILE A 245 -8.25 -18.10 1.86
C ILE A 245 -7.80 -19.23 2.77
N GLU A 246 -8.70 -20.15 3.15
CA GLU A 246 -8.37 -21.29 3.99
C GLU A 246 -7.34 -22.22 3.36
N ALA A 247 -7.46 -22.49 2.06
CA ALA A 247 -6.50 -23.31 1.32
C ALA A 247 -5.10 -22.68 1.31
N GLU A 248 -5.00 -21.36 1.09
CA GLU A 248 -3.72 -20.66 1.13
C GLU A 248 -3.16 -20.57 2.55
N ASP A 249 -3.99 -20.24 3.55
CA ASP A 249 -3.59 -20.20 4.95
C ASP A 249 -3.02 -21.55 5.38
N LYS A 250 -3.65 -22.66 4.97
CA LYS A 250 -3.13 -24.03 5.20
C LYS A 250 -1.80 -24.27 4.50
N ARG A 251 -1.68 -23.90 3.22
CA ARG A 251 -0.42 -24.02 2.45
C ARG A 251 0.72 -23.25 3.14
N LEU A 252 0.45 -22.04 3.63
CA LEU A 252 1.42 -21.20 4.35
C LEU A 252 1.86 -21.85 5.67
N LEU A 253 0.93 -22.41 6.45
CA LEU A 253 1.29 -23.10 7.69
C LEU A 253 2.10 -24.37 7.42
N GLU A 254 1.72 -25.19 6.43
CA GLU A 254 2.46 -26.40 6.06
C GLU A 254 3.90 -26.06 5.61
N GLU A 255 4.06 -25.02 4.79
CA GLU A 255 5.38 -24.55 4.36
C GLU A 255 6.21 -24.00 5.52
N TYR A 256 5.59 -23.23 6.41
CA TYR A 256 6.22 -22.73 7.63
C TYR A 256 6.68 -23.86 8.55
N ASP A 257 5.80 -24.81 8.87
CA ASP A 257 6.12 -25.94 9.75
C ASP A 257 7.22 -26.80 9.12
N SER A 258 7.13 -27.10 7.82
CA SER A 258 8.19 -27.82 7.11
C SER A 258 9.55 -27.12 7.22
N MET A 259 9.58 -25.78 7.11
CA MET A 259 10.82 -25.02 7.21
C MET A 259 11.36 -24.99 8.65
N VAL A 260 10.48 -24.85 9.65
CA VAL A 260 10.87 -24.94 11.07
C VAL A 260 11.51 -26.30 11.36
N HIS A 261 10.87 -27.39 10.96
CA HIS A 261 11.41 -28.75 11.17
C HIS A 261 12.76 -28.93 10.47
N ARG A 262 12.91 -28.43 9.23
CA ARG A 262 14.18 -28.48 8.49
C ARG A 262 15.30 -27.76 9.23
N LEU A 263 15.07 -26.51 9.67
CA LEU A 263 16.07 -25.72 10.37
C LEU A 263 16.40 -26.32 11.75
N GLN A 264 15.41 -26.82 12.47
CA GLN A 264 15.62 -27.54 13.74
C GLN A 264 16.49 -28.79 13.56
N ALA A 265 16.22 -29.60 12.52
CA ALA A 265 17.01 -30.79 12.21
C ALA A 265 18.47 -30.44 11.90
N MET A 266 18.71 -29.38 11.10
CA MET A 266 20.06 -28.91 10.78
C MET A 266 20.82 -28.42 12.02
N VAL A 267 20.14 -27.73 12.95
CA VAL A 267 20.74 -27.33 14.23
C VAL A 267 21.05 -28.54 15.11
N ALA A 268 20.13 -29.50 15.22
CA ALA A 268 20.32 -30.72 16.00
C ALA A 268 21.48 -31.58 15.46
N ALA A 269 21.63 -31.63 14.13
CA ALA A 269 22.75 -32.26 13.44
C ALA A 269 24.08 -31.48 13.54
N LYS A 270 24.06 -30.27 14.13
CA LYS A 270 25.19 -29.34 14.22
C LYS A 270 25.70 -28.86 12.85
N GLU A 271 24.85 -28.91 11.83
CA GLU A 271 25.11 -28.33 10.50
C GLU A 271 24.89 -26.82 10.48
N LEU A 272 24.03 -26.31 11.37
CA LEU A 272 23.82 -24.88 11.58
C LEU A 272 24.08 -24.51 13.04
N THR A 273 24.86 -23.44 13.22
CA THR A 273 25.06 -22.81 14.52
C THR A 273 24.19 -21.55 14.66
N LYS A 274 24.12 -21.00 15.87
CA LYS A 274 23.51 -19.70 16.12
C LYS A 274 24.11 -18.58 15.26
N GLN A 275 25.43 -18.59 15.06
CA GLN A 275 26.10 -17.58 14.24
C GLN A 275 25.71 -17.70 12.77
N ASP A 276 25.55 -18.92 12.27
CA ASP A 276 25.10 -19.20 10.92
C ASP A 276 23.67 -18.68 10.69
N LEU A 277 22.75 -19.00 11.60
CA LEU A 277 21.37 -18.51 11.55
C LEU A 277 21.32 -16.97 11.59
N LEU A 278 22.10 -16.34 12.46
CA LEU A 278 22.21 -14.88 12.51
C LEU A 278 22.77 -14.31 11.21
N GLN A 279 23.78 -14.94 10.64
CA GLN A 279 24.42 -14.47 9.42
C GLN A 279 23.48 -14.61 8.22
N ILE A 280 22.77 -15.74 8.11
CA ILE A 280 21.71 -15.94 7.10
C ILE A 280 20.64 -14.87 7.29
N TYR A 281 20.15 -14.67 8.50
CA TYR A 281 19.15 -13.63 8.79
C TYR A 281 19.64 -12.25 8.33
N VAL A 282 20.83 -11.82 8.73
CA VAL A 282 21.38 -10.49 8.38
C VAL A 282 21.67 -10.36 6.88
N LYS A 283 22.26 -11.36 6.22
CA LYS A 283 22.65 -11.31 4.80
C LYS A 283 21.48 -11.48 3.85
N SER A 284 20.50 -12.31 4.23
CA SER A 284 19.32 -12.58 3.42
C SER A 284 18.25 -11.51 3.58
N MET A 285 18.33 -10.70 4.63
CA MET A 285 17.55 -9.47 4.73
C MET A 285 18.15 -8.41 3.79
N PRO A 286 17.36 -7.85 2.86
CA PRO A 286 17.84 -6.76 2.01
C PRO A 286 18.33 -5.60 2.89
N SER A 287 19.42 -4.95 2.48
CA SER A 287 20.08 -3.88 3.24
C SER A 287 19.10 -2.83 3.80
N SER A 288 18.96 -2.82 5.12
CA SER A 288 18.38 -1.77 5.99
C SER A 288 16.92 -1.31 5.80
N ASP A 289 16.25 -1.66 4.71
CA ASP A 289 14.79 -1.49 4.63
C ASP A 289 14.13 -2.85 4.83
N TYR A 290 13.85 -3.16 6.10
CA TYR A 290 13.05 -4.32 6.56
C TYR A 290 11.68 -4.48 5.85
N LEU A 291 11.32 -3.56 4.94
CA LEU A 291 10.00 -3.42 4.33
C LEU A 291 10.04 -3.14 2.81
N ARG A 292 11.16 -3.36 2.11
CA ARG A 292 11.19 -3.13 0.65
C ARG A 292 10.30 -4.13 -0.11
N GLY A 293 9.07 -3.69 -0.38
CA GLY A 293 8.35 -3.96 -1.63
C GLY A 293 7.87 -5.39 -1.89
N ARG A 294 7.79 -6.26 -0.88
CA ARG A 294 7.24 -7.63 -1.06
C ARG A 294 6.12 -7.93 -0.06
N ILE A 295 5.10 -7.09 -0.05
CA ILE A 295 3.82 -7.48 0.56
C ILE A 295 3.12 -8.41 -0.44
N GLN A 296 3.53 -9.68 -0.47
CA GLN A 296 2.78 -10.72 -1.18
C GLN A 296 1.42 -10.96 -0.50
N HIS A 297 1.35 -10.77 0.81
CA HIS A 297 0.15 -10.89 1.62
C HIS A 297 -0.06 -9.62 2.45
N VAL A 298 -1.24 -9.01 2.33
CA VAL A 298 -1.62 -7.86 3.17
C VAL A 298 -1.83 -8.31 4.62
N GLY A 299 -1.47 -7.46 5.58
CA GLY A 299 -1.44 -7.74 7.01
C GLY A 299 -0.04 -8.04 7.55
N THR A 300 0.96 -8.20 6.67
CA THR A 300 2.37 -8.40 7.05
C THR A 300 3.07 -7.11 7.49
N GLU A 301 2.49 -5.94 7.20
CA GLU A 301 2.94 -4.62 7.64
C GLU A 301 2.97 -4.47 9.17
N HIS A 302 2.20 -5.28 9.90
CA HIS A 302 2.17 -5.32 11.36
C HIS A 302 3.17 -6.34 11.95
N GLY A 303 3.99 -6.96 11.10
CA GLY A 303 4.99 -7.95 11.47
C GLY A 303 4.55 -9.38 11.18
N HIS A 304 5.52 -10.20 10.75
CA HIS A 304 5.24 -11.58 10.34
C HIS A 304 4.77 -12.47 11.48
N ALA A 305 5.21 -12.19 12.71
CA ALA A 305 4.72 -12.90 13.90
C ALA A 305 3.20 -12.78 14.01
N HIS A 306 2.72 -11.54 14.04
CA HIS A 306 1.31 -11.22 14.11
C HIS A 306 0.50 -11.82 12.96
N PHE A 307 1.05 -11.81 11.73
CA PHE A 307 0.42 -12.45 10.58
C PHE A 307 0.22 -13.97 10.77
N PHE A 308 1.28 -14.70 11.16
CA PHE A 308 1.19 -16.15 11.39
C PHE A 308 0.39 -16.52 12.63
N ASP A 309 0.39 -15.68 13.66
CA ASP A 309 -0.45 -15.85 14.84
C ASP A 309 -1.93 -15.70 14.47
N ALA A 310 -2.29 -14.71 13.65
CA ALA A 310 -3.65 -14.54 13.15
C ALA A 310 -4.12 -15.72 12.30
N ILE A 311 -3.26 -16.28 11.44
CA ILE A 311 -3.59 -17.50 10.66
C ILE A 311 -3.75 -18.70 11.59
N THR A 312 -2.82 -18.90 12.52
CA THR A 312 -2.87 -20.01 13.48
C THR A 312 -4.15 -19.96 14.31
N GLN A 313 -4.52 -18.78 14.82
CA GLN A 313 -5.73 -18.60 15.61
C GLN A 313 -7.00 -18.83 14.80
N ALA A 314 -7.03 -18.42 13.53
CA ALA A 314 -8.16 -18.66 12.64
C ALA A 314 -8.39 -20.16 12.35
N GLN A 315 -7.31 -20.95 12.30
CA GLN A 315 -7.39 -22.40 12.05
C GLN A 315 -7.54 -23.24 13.33
N ALA A 316 -7.12 -22.71 14.48
CA ALA A 316 -7.21 -23.41 15.75
C ALA A 316 -8.65 -23.39 16.29
N THR A 317 -9.35 -24.52 16.18
CA THR A 317 -10.47 -24.84 17.06
C THR A 317 -9.93 -25.09 18.48
N ASN A 318 -9.70 -24.03 19.27
CA ASN A 318 -9.31 -24.09 20.68
C ASN A 318 -8.05 -24.90 21.05
N ALA A 319 -7.13 -25.16 20.11
CA ALA A 319 -5.88 -25.83 20.44
C ALA A 319 -4.83 -24.81 20.90
N ALA A 320 -4.72 -24.63 22.23
CA ALA A 320 -3.61 -23.89 22.81
C ALA A 320 -2.29 -24.56 22.41
N LYS A 321 -1.41 -23.84 21.69
CA LYS A 321 -0.05 -24.30 21.44
C LYS A 321 0.67 -24.38 22.79
N PRO A 322 1.22 -25.54 23.19
CA PRO A 322 1.94 -25.65 24.46
C PRO A 322 3.15 -24.70 24.43
N ILE A 323 3.21 -23.81 25.41
CA ILE A 323 4.37 -22.95 25.63
C ILE A 323 5.47 -23.84 26.19
N VAL A 324 6.39 -24.27 25.33
CA VAL A 324 7.59 -24.98 25.77
C VAL A 324 8.55 -23.93 26.32
N LEU A 325 8.78 -23.94 27.64
CA LEU A 325 9.76 -23.07 28.27
C LEU A 325 11.16 -23.52 27.84
N PRO A 326 11.99 -22.62 27.28
CA PRO A 326 13.32 -22.98 26.85
C PRO A 326 14.23 -23.27 28.06
N GLU A 327 15.06 -24.30 27.95
CA GLU A 327 16.01 -24.71 29.01
C GLU A 327 17.17 -23.71 29.19
N SER A 328 17.42 -22.85 28.20
CA SER A 328 18.44 -21.78 28.27
C SER A 328 18.12 -20.58 27.36
N ASN A 329 18.70 -19.42 27.70
CA ASN A 329 18.62 -18.20 26.88
C ASN A 329 19.20 -18.42 25.47
N GLU A 330 20.25 -19.23 25.34
CA GLU A 330 20.84 -19.51 24.03
C GLU A 330 19.91 -20.33 23.13
N GLN A 331 19.24 -21.33 23.70
CA GLN A 331 18.28 -22.15 22.97
C GLN A 331 17.01 -21.37 22.61
N GLN A 332 16.61 -20.41 23.46
CA GLN A 332 15.55 -19.46 23.13
C GLN A 332 15.91 -18.61 21.91
N ILE A 333 17.13 -18.05 21.86
CA ILE A 333 17.57 -17.23 20.71
C ILE A 333 17.61 -18.06 19.43
N VAL A 334 18.12 -19.30 19.49
CA VAL A 334 18.16 -20.20 18.33
C VAL A 334 16.75 -20.51 17.84
N ASN A 335 15.82 -20.83 18.74
CA ASN A 335 14.43 -21.10 18.37
C ASN A 335 13.78 -19.87 17.71
N GLU A 336 13.95 -18.67 18.28
CA GLU A 336 13.40 -17.45 17.69
C GLU A 336 13.96 -17.16 16.29
N LEU A 337 15.26 -17.40 16.07
CA LEU A 337 15.88 -17.23 14.76
C LEU A 337 15.32 -18.23 13.72
N ILE A 338 15.11 -19.48 14.13
CA ILE A 338 14.47 -20.49 13.28
C ILE A 338 13.07 -20.02 12.86
N HIS A 339 12.25 -19.60 13.82
CA HIS A 339 10.90 -19.12 13.55
C HIS A 339 10.90 -17.83 12.71
N ALA A 340 11.81 -16.90 12.96
CA ALA A 340 11.93 -15.67 12.17
C ALA A 340 12.30 -15.95 10.71
N LEU A 341 13.28 -16.82 10.47
CA LEU A 341 13.71 -17.22 9.13
C LEU A 341 12.63 -18.01 8.39
N ALA A 342 11.97 -18.96 9.07
CA ALA A 342 10.87 -19.73 8.50
C ALA A 342 9.73 -18.81 8.05
N ARG A 343 9.27 -17.89 8.93
CA ARG A 343 8.24 -16.88 8.57
C ARG A 343 8.66 -16.06 7.36
N ALA A 344 9.89 -15.53 7.36
CA ALA A 344 10.38 -14.67 6.28
C ALA A 344 10.58 -15.42 4.95
N TYR A 345 10.91 -16.71 5.00
CA TYR A 345 10.99 -17.59 3.83
C TYR A 345 9.60 -17.85 3.24
N THR A 346 8.64 -18.25 4.08
CA THR A 346 7.30 -18.68 3.65
C THR A 346 6.54 -17.57 2.91
N ILE A 347 6.65 -16.33 3.39
CA ILE A 347 5.98 -15.17 2.76
C ILE A 347 6.83 -14.48 1.68
N ASN A 348 7.93 -15.12 1.23
CA ASN A 348 8.87 -14.59 0.23
C ASN A 348 9.53 -13.24 0.58
N HIS A 349 9.54 -12.86 1.86
CA HIS A 349 10.26 -11.68 2.31
C HIS A 349 11.76 -11.85 2.06
N ILE A 350 12.28 -13.06 2.31
CA ILE A 350 13.59 -13.48 1.82
C ILE A 350 13.38 -14.20 0.48
N SER A 351 14.21 -13.90 -0.53
CA SER A 351 14.17 -14.67 -1.79
C SER A 351 14.56 -16.12 -1.51
N LYS A 352 13.71 -17.07 -1.89
CA LYS A 352 13.96 -18.52 -1.69
C LYS A 352 15.32 -18.94 -2.28
N ASN A 353 15.69 -18.41 -3.44
CA ASN A 353 16.97 -18.70 -4.08
C ASN A 353 18.16 -18.17 -3.25
N VAL A 354 18.03 -16.95 -2.72
CA VAL A 354 19.07 -16.35 -1.87
C VAL A 354 19.18 -17.13 -0.56
N PHE A 355 18.05 -17.49 0.04
CA PHE A 355 18.01 -18.27 1.28
C PHE A 355 18.65 -19.65 1.10
N SER A 356 18.26 -20.39 0.07
CA SER A 356 18.84 -21.70 -0.25
C SER A 356 20.34 -21.60 -0.52
N ALA A 357 20.78 -20.60 -1.31
CA ALA A 357 22.20 -20.40 -1.56
C ALA A 357 22.98 -20.05 -0.28
N GLN A 358 22.41 -19.27 0.65
CA GLN A 358 23.06 -19.01 1.93
C GLN A 358 23.10 -20.28 2.80
N LEU A 359 22.03 -21.07 2.85
CA LEU A 359 22.01 -22.36 3.57
C LEU A 359 23.10 -23.31 3.04
N GLU A 360 23.22 -23.45 1.72
CA GLU A 360 24.22 -24.32 1.07
C GLU A 360 25.65 -23.82 1.32
N ASN A 361 25.89 -22.50 1.26
CA ASN A 361 27.21 -21.92 1.52
C ASN A 361 27.63 -22.01 3.00
N THR A 362 26.68 -22.21 3.91
CA THR A 362 26.94 -22.32 5.34
C THR A 362 27.08 -23.77 5.79
N GLN A 363 26.63 -24.73 4.97
CA GLN A 363 26.98 -26.13 5.16
C GLN A 363 28.49 -26.29 4.90
N PRO A 364 29.26 -26.83 5.85
CA PRO A 364 30.66 -27.10 5.60
C PRO A 364 30.75 -28.12 4.46
N SER A 365 31.42 -27.76 3.37
CA SER A 365 32.04 -28.73 2.47
C SER A 365 32.67 -29.78 3.36
N ALA A 366 32.22 -31.02 3.25
CA ALA A 366 32.55 -32.15 4.12
C ALA A 366 33.92 -31.94 4.79
N ARG A 367 33.89 -31.71 6.13
CA ARG A 367 35.10 -31.84 6.95
C ARG A 367 35.47 -33.32 6.93
N ILE A 368 36.17 -33.73 5.87
CA ILE A 368 36.95 -34.98 5.82
C ILE A 368 38.31 -34.66 6.42
#